data_AF-F4RP87-F1
#
_entry.id   AF-F4RP87-F1
#
_cell.length_a   1.000
_cell.length_b   1.000
_cell.length_c   1.000
_cell.angle_alpha   90.00
_cell.angle_beta   90.00
_cell.angle_gamma   90.00
#
_symmetry.space_group_name_H-M   'P 1'
#
loop_
_entity.id
_entity.type
_entity.pdbx_description
1 polymer ?
#
loop_
_entity_poly.entity_id
_entity_poly.type
_entity_poly.pdbx_seq_one_letter_code
_entity_poly.pdbx_strand_id
1 'polypeptide(L)'
;MQQGQSGMIPLPRSNVFGLTSRVIQQDGLIGLWRGMTPTIARNVPGVALYFFSLAELRRFMTTIPQLSHLHSNPSNQLTHSNVTILPRLSAAGDLAAGMMARTAVGFLLMPITVVKTRFEASTFYTSSLYSYQSIRSAFVDVVKQNGLKGLWRGFVPTMIRDAPFAGLFVSTYEKSKSILQSSTTPLIISSNPTLIHMISATLGASLATLITTPFDFIKTQQQLKPKLYLNLFQSIKLILDDNHAKNWKLFFRGSSLRLIRKGLSSAIGWSI
;
A
#
# COMPACT_ATOMS: atom_id res chain seq x y z
N MET A 1 4.69 42.32 6.29
CA MET A 1 3.80 41.14 6.37
C MET A 1 4.56 39.91 5.91
N GLN A 2 5.31 39.28 6.82
CA GLN A 2 6.07 38.03 6.58
C GLN A 2 5.64 37.02 7.64
N GLN A 3 4.63 36.22 7.36
CA GLN A 3 4.30 35.03 8.14
C GLN A 3 3.90 33.95 7.14
N GLY A 4 4.64 32.83 7.11
CA GLY A 4 4.18 31.64 6.36
C GLY A 4 5.22 30.70 5.77
N GLN A 5 6.53 30.94 5.90
CA GLN A 5 7.57 30.01 5.42
C GLN A 5 8.31 29.33 6.59
N SER A 6 7.59 28.71 7.52
CA SER A 6 8.20 27.71 8.41
C SER A 6 8.28 26.39 7.63
N GLY A 7 9.28 26.29 6.74
CA GLY A 7 9.59 25.07 6.03
C GLY A 7 9.89 23.94 7.02
N MET A 8 9.28 22.77 6.81
CA MET A 8 9.63 21.56 7.54
C MET A 8 11.11 21.24 7.29
N ILE A 9 11.97 21.50 8.28
CA ILE A 9 13.37 21.08 8.22
C ILE A 9 13.38 19.56 8.42
N PRO A 10 13.70 18.76 7.38
CA PRO A 10 13.83 17.33 7.54
C PRO A 10 15.02 17.06 8.46
N LEU A 11 14.90 16.07 9.33
CA LEU A 11 16.07 15.59 10.08
C LEU A 11 17.21 15.19 9.11
N PRO A 12 18.48 15.35 9.53
CA PRO A 12 19.64 14.94 8.73
C PRO A 12 19.48 13.51 8.21
N ARG A 13 19.95 13.25 6.97
CA ARG A 13 19.91 11.91 6.36
C ARG A 13 20.64 10.93 7.28
N SER A 14 19.89 10.04 7.93
CA SER A 14 20.46 8.93 8.67
C SER A 14 20.17 7.61 7.98
N ASN A 15 21.12 6.70 8.05
CA ASN A 15 20.89 5.30 7.74
C ASN A 15 19.80 4.72 8.66
N VAL A 16 19.15 3.64 8.24
CA VAL A 16 18.07 2.97 9.00
C VAL A 16 18.55 2.65 10.42
N PHE A 17 19.77 2.12 10.57
CA PHE A 17 20.37 1.83 11.88
C PHE A 17 20.53 3.07 12.78
N GLY A 18 20.95 4.19 12.21
CA GLY A 18 21.06 5.46 12.95
C GLY A 18 19.71 6.06 13.31
N LEU A 19 18.66 5.75 12.56
CA LEU A 19 17.29 6.13 12.91
C LEU A 19 16.75 5.24 14.03
N THR A 20 16.91 3.93 13.93
CA THR A 20 16.49 2.96 14.96
C THR A 20 17.19 3.24 16.29
N SER A 21 18.50 3.48 16.27
CA SER A 21 19.28 3.80 17.47
C SER A 21 18.75 5.07 18.16
N ARG A 22 18.42 6.11 17.38
CA ARG A 22 17.84 7.35 17.93
C ARG A 22 16.45 7.15 18.54
N VAL A 23 15.59 6.36 17.90
CA VAL A 23 14.27 6.03 18.46
C VAL A 23 14.43 5.31 19.80
N ILE A 24 15.36 4.36 19.89
CA ILE A 24 15.63 3.63 21.14
C ILE A 24 16.18 4.58 22.22
N GLN A 25 17.04 5.54 21.86
CA GLN A 25 17.58 6.51 22.81
C GLN A 25 16.55 7.52 23.30
N GLN A 26 15.58 7.92 22.46
CA GLN A 26 14.57 8.94 22.79
C GLN A 26 13.32 8.36 23.46
N ASP A 27 12.74 7.31 22.89
CA ASP A 27 11.44 6.76 23.30
C ASP A 27 11.60 5.36 23.95
N GLY A 28 12.83 4.88 24.15
CA GLY A 28 13.11 3.53 24.64
C GLY A 28 12.75 2.44 23.61
N LEU A 29 12.80 1.17 24.05
CA LEU A 29 12.44 0.04 23.20
C LEU A 29 10.95 0.07 22.78
N ILE A 30 10.07 0.53 23.67
CA ILE A 30 8.63 0.62 23.40
C ILE A 30 8.34 1.62 22.27
N GLY A 31 9.21 2.62 22.08
CA GLY A 31 9.14 3.57 20.95
C GLY A 31 9.10 2.91 19.58
N LEU A 32 9.68 1.71 19.41
CA LEU A 32 9.63 0.97 18.14
C LEU A 32 8.22 0.49 17.76
N TRP A 33 7.32 0.34 18.73
CA TRP A 33 5.92 -0.03 18.52
C TRP A 33 4.97 1.17 18.49
N ARG A 34 5.50 2.40 18.56
CA ARG A 34 4.70 3.62 18.42
C ARG A 34 4.07 3.63 17.02
N GLY A 35 2.75 3.75 16.97
CA GLY A 35 1.98 3.61 15.72
C GLY A 35 1.28 2.26 15.56
N MET A 36 1.48 1.30 16.49
CA MET A 36 0.71 0.04 16.49
C MET A 36 -0.78 0.29 16.69
N THR A 37 -1.18 1.14 17.64
CA THR A 37 -2.60 1.47 17.89
C THR A 37 -3.33 2.02 16.66
N PRO A 38 -2.86 3.08 15.97
CA PRO A 38 -3.51 3.55 14.75
C PRO A 38 -3.39 2.53 13.60
N THR A 39 -2.38 1.65 13.62
CA THR A 39 -2.28 0.54 12.66
C THR A 39 -3.38 -0.49 12.85
N ILE A 40 -3.60 -0.96 14.08
CA ILE A 40 -4.66 -1.92 14.43
C ILE A 40 -6.03 -1.31 14.13
N ALA A 41 -6.27 -0.07 14.58
CA ALA A 41 -7.54 0.64 14.38
C ALA A 41 -7.91 0.80 12.89
N ARG A 42 -6.90 0.85 12.01
CA ARG A 42 -7.12 0.87 10.55
C ARG A 42 -7.28 -0.55 9.98
N ASN A 43 -6.39 -1.47 10.35
CA ASN A 43 -6.28 -2.76 9.70
C ASN A 43 -7.43 -3.70 10.05
N VAL A 44 -7.82 -3.79 11.33
CA VAL A 44 -8.84 -4.76 11.77
C VAL A 44 -10.20 -4.47 11.14
N PRO A 45 -10.77 -3.25 11.24
CA PRO A 45 -12.02 -2.94 10.56
C PRO A 45 -11.87 -3.01 9.04
N GLY A 46 -10.69 -2.66 8.50
CA GLY A 46 -10.48 -2.64 7.07
C GLY A 46 -10.45 -4.01 6.41
N VAL A 47 -9.95 -5.04 7.10
CA VAL A 47 -10.03 -6.42 6.61
C VAL A 47 -11.48 -6.89 6.59
N ALA A 48 -12.24 -6.63 7.66
CA ALA A 48 -13.66 -7.00 7.73
C ALA A 48 -14.48 -6.31 6.62
N LEU A 49 -14.33 -5.00 6.46
CA LEU A 49 -15.00 -4.23 5.41
C LEU A 49 -14.59 -4.70 4.01
N TYR A 50 -13.32 -5.06 3.79
CA TYR A 50 -12.87 -5.59 2.51
C TYR A 50 -13.58 -6.89 2.12
N PHE A 51 -13.61 -7.87 3.03
CA PHE A 51 -14.29 -9.14 2.74
C PHE A 51 -15.79 -8.97 2.59
N PHE A 52 -16.42 -8.11 3.39
CA PHE A 52 -17.82 -7.76 3.25
C PHE A 52 -18.11 -7.10 1.89
N SER A 53 -17.40 -6.02 1.52
CA SER A 53 -17.59 -5.34 0.24
C SER A 53 -17.29 -6.24 -0.96
N LEU A 54 -16.29 -7.11 -0.85
CA LEU A 54 -15.97 -8.07 -1.90
C LEU A 54 -17.09 -9.10 -2.08
N ALA A 55 -17.68 -9.59 -0.98
CA ALA A 55 -18.80 -10.52 -1.04
C ALA A 55 -20.01 -9.86 -1.73
N GLU A 56 -20.39 -8.65 -1.31
CA GLU A 56 -21.52 -7.92 -1.91
C GLU A 56 -21.28 -7.59 -3.38
N LEU A 57 -20.08 -7.13 -3.76
CA LEU A 57 -19.76 -6.83 -5.15
C LEU A 57 -19.78 -8.06 -6.05
N ARG A 58 -19.27 -9.20 -5.56
CA ARG A 58 -19.34 -10.47 -6.31
C ARG A 58 -20.78 -10.92 -6.50
N ARG A 59 -21.61 -10.85 -5.45
CA ARG A 59 -23.05 -11.16 -5.53
C ARG A 59 -23.77 -10.26 -6.53
N PHE A 60 -23.48 -8.96 -6.51
CA PHE A 60 -24.05 -8.00 -7.45
C PHE A 60 -23.65 -8.32 -8.90
N MET A 61 -22.36 -8.58 -9.14
CA MET A 61 -21.87 -8.88 -10.49
C MET A 61 -22.39 -10.20 -11.06
N THR A 62 -22.67 -11.20 -10.23
CA THR A 62 -23.25 -12.47 -10.70
C THR A 62 -24.68 -12.32 -11.21
N THR A 63 -25.38 -11.28 -10.76
CA THR A 63 -26.73 -10.94 -11.24
C THR A 63 -26.71 -10.36 -12.66
N ILE A 64 -25.56 -9.89 -13.15
CA ILE A 64 -25.42 -9.30 -14.49
C ILE A 64 -25.04 -10.40 -15.51
N PRO A 65 -25.96 -10.84 -16.39
CA PRO A 65 -25.76 -12.00 -17.27
C PRO A 65 -24.63 -11.82 -18.30
N GLN A 66 -24.29 -10.57 -18.62
CA GLN A 66 -23.22 -10.23 -19.57
C GLN A 66 -21.82 -10.49 -19.00
N LEU A 67 -21.68 -10.50 -17.66
CA LEU A 67 -20.40 -10.67 -16.97
C LEU A 67 -20.19 -12.11 -16.46
N SER A 68 -21.27 -12.91 -16.38
CA SER A 68 -21.25 -14.32 -15.98
C SER A 68 -20.90 -15.28 -17.11
N HIS A 69 -21.12 -14.90 -18.38
CA HIS A 69 -20.97 -15.78 -19.55
C HIS A 69 -19.55 -15.88 -20.15
N LEU A 70 -18.54 -15.21 -19.58
CA LEU A 70 -17.14 -15.45 -19.98
C LEU A 70 -16.60 -16.71 -19.26
N HIS A 71 -17.18 -17.86 -19.61
CA HIS A 71 -16.81 -19.18 -19.11
C HIS A 71 -15.60 -19.76 -19.86
N SER A 72 -14.75 -20.42 -19.07
CA SER A 72 -13.91 -21.59 -19.40
C SER A 72 -12.96 -21.54 -20.60
N ASN A 73 -11.66 -21.51 -20.30
CA ASN A 73 -10.75 -22.40 -21.00
C ASN A 73 -10.69 -23.73 -20.20
N PRO A 74 -11.24 -24.85 -20.71
CA PRO A 74 -11.44 -26.08 -19.96
C PRO A 74 -10.21 -27.00 -20.02
N SER A 75 -9.01 -26.50 -19.68
CA SER A 75 -7.77 -27.30 -19.78
C SER A 75 -6.98 -27.47 -18.47
N ASN A 76 -7.39 -26.87 -17.35
CA ASN A 76 -6.70 -27.03 -16.06
C ASN A 76 -7.58 -27.56 -14.90
N GLN A 77 -8.60 -28.38 -15.21
CA GLN A 77 -9.51 -28.96 -14.21
C GLN A 77 -8.92 -30.10 -13.33
N LEU A 78 -7.60 -30.24 -13.21
CA LEU A 78 -6.97 -31.37 -12.52
C LEU A 78 -6.13 -31.00 -11.29
N THR A 79 -6.48 -29.98 -10.51
CA THR A 79 -5.90 -29.85 -9.17
C THR A 79 -6.84 -29.19 -8.16
N HIS A 80 -7.38 -30.04 -7.28
CA HIS A 80 -7.95 -29.77 -5.96
C HIS A 80 -9.21 -28.89 -5.85
N SER A 81 -10.34 -29.59 -5.86
CA SER A 81 -11.60 -29.21 -5.23
C SER A 81 -11.40 -28.89 -3.74
N ASN A 82 -11.23 -27.60 -3.43
CA ASN A 82 -11.54 -27.05 -2.10
C ASN A 82 -12.70 -26.05 -2.25
N VAL A 83 -13.78 -26.34 -1.53
CA VAL A 83 -15.06 -25.63 -1.52
C VAL A 83 -14.81 -24.14 -1.23
N THR A 84 -14.97 -23.31 -2.25
CA THR A 84 -14.91 -21.85 -2.14
C THR A 84 -16.34 -21.34 -2.16
N ILE A 85 -16.82 -20.80 -1.05
CA ILE A 85 -18.22 -20.38 -0.77
C ILE A 85 -18.67 -19.19 -1.65
N LEU A 86 -17.83 -18.71 -2.57
CA LEU A 86 -18.09 -17.54 -3.40
C LEU A 86 -18.31 -17.95 -4.86
N PRO A 87 -19.31 -17.38 -5.55
CA PRO A 87 -19.51 -17.61 -6.97
C PRO A 87 -18.27 -17.13 -7.74
N ARG A 88 -17.80 -17.96 -8.70
CA ARG A 88 -16.59 -17.70 -9.48
C ARG A 88 -16.92 -16.83 -10.68
N LEU A 89 -16.28 -15.67 -10.81
CA LEU A 89 -16.40 -14.79 -11.96
C LEU A 89 -15.26 -15.07 -12.96
N SER A 90 -15.34 -14.49 -14.15
CA SER A 90 -14.17 -14.38 -15.03
C SER A 90 -13.02 -13.69 -14.29
N ALA A 91 -11.76 -14.04 -14.59
CA ALA A 91 -10.58 -13.44 -13.96
C ALA A 91 -10.59 -11.89 -13.99
N ALA A 92 -11.12 -11.32 -15.08
CA ALA A 92 -11.32 -9.87 -15.20
C ALA A 92 -12.42 -9.34 -14.27
N GLY A 93 -13.53 -10.07 -14.11
CA GLY A 93 -14.62 -9.72 -13.20
C GLY A 93 -14.20 -9.81 -11.72
N ASP A 94 -13.46 -10.85 -11.36
CA ASP A 94 -12.89 -10.99 -10.02
C ASP A 94 -11.89 -9.89 -9.68
N LEU A 95 -11.05 -9.52 -10.65
CA LEU A 95 -10.13 -8.40 -10.50
C LEU A 95 -10.89 -7.07 -10.35
N ALA A 96 -11.90 -6.82 -11.17
CA ALA A 96 -12.72 -5.61 -11.10
C ALA A 96 -13.49 -5.51 -9.77
N ALA A 97 -14.07 -6.61 -9.29
CA ALA A 97 -14.73 -6.67 -7.98
C ALA A 97 -13.74 -6.35 -6.85
N GLY A 98 -12.54 -6.93 -6.90
CA GLY A 98 -11.46 -6.64 -5.96
C GLY A 98 -11.02 -5.18 -5.98
N MET A 99 -10.87 -4.59 -7.17
CA MET A 99 -10.51 -3.18 -7.38
C MET A 99 -11.55 -2.23 -6.79
N MET A 100 -12.83 -2.48 -7.05
CA MET A 100 -13.93 -1.68 -6.53
C MET A 100 -14.07 -1.82 -5.02
N ALA A 101 -13.99 -3.04 -4.49
CA ALA A 101 -14.00 -3.31 -3.05
C ALA A 101 -12.87 -2.55 -2.34
N ARG A 102 -11.64 -2.65 -2.86
CA ARG A 102 -10.48 -1.91 -2.31
C ARG A 102 -10.66 -0.41 -2.35
N THR A 103 -11.23 0.12 -3.43
CA THR A 103 -11.46 1.57 -3.59
C THR A 103 -12.51 2.09 -2.61
N ALA A 104 -13.64 1.39 -2.49
CA ALA A 104 -14.72 1.74 -1.56
C ALA A 104 -14.25 1.72 -0.11
N VAL A 105 -13.58 0.64 0.30
CA VAL A 105 -13.02 0.51 1.66
C VAL A 105 -11.92 1.54 1.89
N GLY A 106 -11.07 1.80 0.88
CA GLY A 106 -10.04 2.82 0.94
C GLY A 106 -10.61 4.23 1.16
N PHE A 107 -11.75 4.54 0.56
CA PHE A 107 -12.46 5.80 0.75
C PHE A 107 -13.01 5.93 2.18
N LEU A 108 -13.69 4.90 2.68
CA LEU A 108 -14.25 4.87 4.04
C LEU A 108 -13.16 4.99 5.12
N LEU A 109 -12.02 4.33 4.93
CA LEU A 109 -10.91 4.33 5.89
C LEU A 109 -9.92 5.48 5.69
N MET A 110 -10.19 6.40 4.77
CA MET A 110 -9.26 7.50 4.50
C MET A 110 -9.03 8.41 5.72
N PRO A 111 -10.05 8.79 6.52
CA PRO A 111 -9.83 9.60 7.72
C PRO A 111 -8.83 8.96 8.70
N ILE A 112 -9.00 7.67 8.98
CA ILE A 112 -8.09 6.90 9.86
C ILE A 112 -6.69 6.83 9.23
N THR A 113 -6.62 6.68 7.91
CA THR A 113 -5.34 6.66 7.17
C THR A 113 -4.56 7.96 7.35
N VAL A 114 -5.21 9.11 7.19
CA VAL A 114 -4.56 10.43 7.31
C VAL A 114 -4.11 10.69 8.74
N VAL A 115 -4.94 10.38 9.73
CA VAL A 115 -4.57 10.53 11.14
C VAL A 115 -3.38 9.64 11.49
N LYS A 116 -3.40 8.37 11.05
CA LYS A 116 -2.30 7.44 11.24
C LYS A 116 -1.00 7.98 10.64
N THR A 117 -0.99 8.42 9.39
CA THR A 117 0.26 8.84 8.73
C THR A 117 0.84 10.12 9.35
N ARG A 118 0.00 11.03 9.82
CA ARG A 118 0.48 12.20 10.59
C ARG A 118 1.02 11.84 11.97
N PHE A 119 0.36 10.91 12.66
CA PHE A 119 0.84 10.41 13.96
C PHE A 119 2.15 9.61 13.85
N GLU A 120 2.38 8.89 12.75
CA GLU A 120 3.66 8.22 12.52
C GLU A 120 4.76 9.20 12.11
N ALA A 121 4.41 10.24 11.34
CA ALA A 121 5.36 11.25 10.91
C ALA A 121 5.79 12.20 12.03
N SER A 122 4.96 12.41 13.06
CA SER A 122 5.31 13.29 14.19
C SER A 122 6.63 12.95 14.87
N THR A 123 6.98 11.66 14.91
CA THR A 123 8.22 11.19 15.53
C THR A 123 9.45 11.65 14.74
N PHE A 124 9.31 11.88 13.43
CA PHE A 124 10.43 12.18 12.53
C PHE A 124 10.56 13.66 12.17
N TYR A 125 9.54 14.46 12.45
CA TYR A 125 9.59 15.91 12.24
C TYR A 125 9.74 16.62 13.58
N THR A 126 10.96 17.11 13.86
CA THR A 126 11.29 17.97 15.01
C THR A 126 10.76 19.39 14.81
N SER A 127 9.45 19.52 14.59
CA SER A 127 8.77 20.80 14.56
C SER A 127 7.67 20.75 15.61
N SER A 128 7.56 21.81 16.43
CA SER A 128 6.55 21.93 17.49
C SER A 128 5.11 21.76 16.97
N LEU A 129 4.89 21.85 15.65
CA LEU A 129 3.60 21.67 14.99
C LEU A 129 3.11 20.22 14.90
N TYR A 130 3.98 19.23 15.12
CA TYR A 130 3.60 17.81 14.94
C TYR A 130 3.77 16.95 16.19
N SER A 131 4.10 17.47 17.37
CA SER A 131 4.21 16.64 18.58
C SER A 131 2.83 16.19 19.11
N TYR A 132 2.25 15.17 18.49
CA TYR A 132 0.97 14.62 18.92
C TYR A 132 1.17 13.66 20.08
N GLN A 133 0.57 13.98 21.23
CA GLN A 133 0.53 13.07 22.38
C GLN A 133 -0.56 12.00 22.24
N SER A 134 -1.59 12.23 21.41
CA SER A 134 -2.67 11.28 21.20
C SER A 134 -3.22 11.29 19.78
N ILE A 135 -3.83 10.17 19.36
CA ILE A 135 -4.53 10.04 18.06
C ILE A 135 -5.65 11.10 17.94
N ARG A 136 -6.34 11.39 19.05
CA ARG A 136 -7.37 12.45 19.10
C ARG A 136 -6.79 13.82 18.81
N SER A 137 -5.63 14.14 19.38
CA SER A 137 -4.94 15.41 19.10
C SER A 137 -4.57 15.55 17.62
N ALA A 138 -4.10 14.48 16.99
CA ALA A 138 -3.80 14.46 15.56
C ALA A 138 -5.06 14.65 14.70
N PHE A 139 -6.18 14.02 15.05
CA PHE A 139 -7.45 14.20 14.34
C PHE A 139 -7.97 15.64 14.44
N VAL A 140 -8.02 16.20 15.65
CA VAL A 140 -8.48 17.57 15.88
C VAL A 140 -7.60 18.57 15.12
N ASP A 141 -6.29 18.37 15.12
CA ASP A 141 -5.35 19.22 14.41
C ASP A 141 -5.53 19.15 12.88
N VAL A 142 -5.75 17.96 12.31
CA VAL A 142 -6.07 17.81 10.88
C VAL A 142 -7.30 18.64 10.50
N VAL A 143 -8.37 18.51 11.28
CA VAL A 143 -9.65 19.20 11.03
C VAL A 143 -9.50 20.71 11.22
N LYS A 144 -8.80 21.16 12.26
CA LYS A 144 -8.56 22.60 12.49
C LYS A 144 -7.72 23.23 11.39
N GLN A 145 -6.68 22.56 10.90
CA GLN A 145 -5.76 23.13 9.92
C GLN A 145 -6.24 23.04 8.47
N ASN A 146 -6.95 21.97 8.10
CA ASN A 146 -7.27 21.65 6.70
C ASN A 146 -8.77 21.39 6.46
N GLY A 147 -9.61 21.55 7.49
CA GLY A 147 -11.03 21.22 7.46
C GLY A 147 -11.30 19.72 7.33
N LEU A 148 -12.59 19.37 7.21
CA LEU A 148 -13.02 17.99 7.01
C LEU A 148 -12.48 17.38 5.72
N LYS A 149 -12.34 18.18 4.65
CA LYS A 149 -11.73 17.74 3.37
C LYS A 149 -10.27 17.28 3.55
N GLY A 150 -9.58 17.75 4.59
CA GLY A 150 -8.23 17.30 4.96
C GLY A 150 -8.15 15.80 5.23
N LEU A 151 -9.22 15.19 5.72
CA LEU A 151 -9.29 13.75 6.05
C LEU A 151 -9.30 12.83 4.82
N TRP A 152 -9.56 13.36 3.62
CA TRP A 152 -9.54 12.61 2.36
C TRP A 152 -8.32 12.92 1.47
N ARG A 153 -7.36 13.71 1.97
CA ARG A 153 -6.16 14.03 1.20
C ARG A 153 -5.31 12.79 0.95
N GLY A 154 -4.84 12.66 -0.30
CA GLY A 154 -4.13 11.48 -0.77
C GLY A 154 -5.01 10.31 -1.21
N PHE A 155 -6.33 10.47 -1.32
CA PHE A 155 -7.21 9.39 -1.80
C PHE A 155 -6.90 8.96 -3.24
N VAL A 156 -6.79 9.90 -4.17
CA VAL A 156 -6.52 9.59 -5.59
C VAL A 156 -5.23 8.77 -5.78
N PRO A 157 -4.04 9.17 -5.26
CA PRO A 157 -2.85 8.33 -5.36
C PRO A 157 -2.99 7.00 -4.60
N THR A 158 -3.78 6.94 -3.52
CA THR A 158 -4.08 5.68 -2.83
C THR A 158 -4.87 4.73 -3.71
N MET A 159 -5.89 5.23 -4.41
CA MET A 159 -6.74 4.44 -5.30
C MET A 159 -5.95 3.89 -6.49
N ILE A 160 -5.18 4.75 -7.18
CA ILE A 160 -4.35 4.35 -8.34
C ILE A 160 -3.29 3.32 -7.94
N ARG A 161 -2.82 3.37 -6.70
CA ARG A 161 -1.92 2.36 -6.13
C ARG A 161 -2.64 1.05 -5.84
N ASP A 162 -3.77 1.10 -5.15
CA ASP A 162 -4.42 -0.09 -4.57
C ASP A 162 -5.21 -0.90 -5.59
N ALA A 163 -5.82 -0.25 -6.58
CA ALA A 163 -6.63 -0.91 -7.58
C ALA A 163 -5.80 -1.90 -8.45
N PRO A 164 -4.72 -1.49 -9.16
CA PRO A 164 -3.98 -2.41 -10.02
C PRO A 164 -3.09 -3.40 -9.25
N PHE A 165 -2.85 -3.19 -7.95
CA PHE A 165 -1.88 -3.97 -7.18
C PHE A 165 -2.14 -5.49 -7.24
N ALA A 166 -3.40 -5.90 -7.10
CA ALA A 166 -3.76 -7.32 -7.13
C ALA A 166 -3.48 -7.95 -8.50
N GLY A 167 -3.85 -7.26 -9.59
CA GLY A 167 -3.61 -7.73 -10.95
C GLY A 167 -2.12 -7.83 -11.29
N LEU A 168 -1.33 -6.82 -10.89
CA LEU A 168 0.13 -6.84 -11.05
C LEU A 168 0.77 -8.00 -10.29
N PHE A 169 0.32 -8.24 -9.05
CA PHE A 169 0.81 -9.35 -8.24
C PHE A 169 0.49 -10.69 -8.90
N VAL A 170 -0.77 -10.96 -9.23
CA VAL A 170 -1.21 -12.25 -9.81
C VAL A 170 -0.54 -12.50 -11.16
N SER A 171 -0.52 -11.52 -12.06
CA SER A 171 0.10 -11.67 -13.38
C SER A 171 1.59 -11.99 -13.30
N THR A 172 2.31 -11.28 -12.43
CA THR A 172 3.74 -11.54 -12.22
C THR A 172 3.96 -12.89 -11.54
N TYR A 173 3.14 -13.22 -10.55
CA TYR A 173 3.20 -14.49 -9.83
C TYR A 173 3.02 -15.68 -10.76
N GLU A 174 1.99 -15.67 -11.61
CA GLU A 174 1.71 -16.75 -12.56
C GLU A 174 2.83 -16.91 -13.58
N LYS A 175 3.34 -15.78 -14.11
CA LYS A 175 4.46 -15.78 -15.05
C LYS A 175 5.74 -16.33 -14.39
N SER A 176 6.06 -15.87 -13.18
CA SER A 176 7.21 -16.39 -12.42
C SER A 176 7.07 -17.88 -12.14
N LYS A 177 5.88 -18.32 -11.70
CA LYS A 177 5.62 -19.74 -11.43
C LYS A 177 5.82 -20.60 -12.67
N SER A 178 5.28 -20.18 -13.82
CA SER A 178 5.44 -20.89 -15.10
C SER A 178 6.91 -21.00 -15.52
N ILE A 179 7.69 -19.93 -15.35
CA ILE A 179 9.14 -19.95 -15.63
C ILE A 179 9.86 -20.92 -14.69
N LEU A 180 9.59 -20.86 -13.38
CA LEU A 180 10.26 -21.73 -12.40
C LEU A 180 9.89 -23.22 -12.52
N GLN A 181 8.73 -23.53 -13.10
CA GLN A 181 8.29 -24.89 -13.39
C GLN A 181 8.80 -25.41 -14.75
N SER A 182 9.43 -24.55 -15.55
CA SER A 182 10.01 -24.96 -16.84
C SER A 182 11.26 -25.82 -16.65
N SER A 183 11.50 -26.72 -17.61
CA SER A 183 12.60 -27.70 -17.59
C SER A 183 14.01 -27.09 -17.56
N THR A 184 14.14 -25.78 -17.75
CA THR A 184 15.41 -25.04 -17.70
C THR A 184 15.81 -24.64 -16.27
N THR A 185 14.91 -24.75 -15.30
CA THR A 185 15.15 -24.33 -13.91
C THR A 185 15.97 -25.39 -13.13
N PRO A 186 16.91 -25.00 -12.24
CA PRO A 186 17.67 -25.93 -11.44
C PRO A 186 16.78 -26.96 -10.71
N LEU A 187 17.19 -28.24 -10.73
CA LEU A 187 16.42 -29.37 -10.16
C LEU A 187 16.03 -29.17 -8.68
N ILE A 188 16.86 -28.46 -7.90
CA ILE A 188 16.59 -28.13 -6.50
C ILE A 188 15.36 -27.22 -6.37
N ILE A 189 15.16 -26.29 -7.31
CA ILE A 189 14.03 -25.35 -7.29
C ILE A 189 12.78 -26.02 -7.86
N SER A 190 12.91 -26.76 -8.97
CA SER A 190 11.76 -27.42 -9.61
C SER A 190 11.17 -28.57 -8.78
N SER A 191 11.98 -29.23 -7.94
CA SER A 191 11.52 -30.30 -7.03
C SER A 191 10.78 -29.79 -5.79
N ASN A 192 10.97 -28.53 -5.39
CA ASN A 192 10.42 -27.98 -4.14
C ASN A 192 9.27 -27.01 -4.40
N PRO A 193 7.99 -27.43 -4.29
CA PRO A 193 6.84 -26.58 -4.57
C PRO A 193 6.80 -25.33 -3.70
N THR A 194 7.19 -25.44 -2.43
CA THR A 194 7.27 -24.31 -1.50
C THR A 194 8.22 -23.23 -1.99
N LEU A 195 9.41 -23.59 -2.49
CA LEU A 195 10.38 -22.62 -3.01
C LEU A 195 9.85 -21.91 -4.26
N ILE A 196 9.17 -22.64 -5.15
CA ILE A 196 8.53 -22.04 -6.34
C ILE A 196 7.52 -20.98 -5.92
N HIS A 197 6.65 -21.29 -4.95
CA HIS A 197 5.64 -20.35 -4.45
C HIS A 197 6.27 -19.14 -3.74
N MET A 198 7.28 -19.36 -2.90
CA MET A 198 8.01 -18.29 -2.20
C MET A 198 8.70 -17.32 -3.17
N ILE A 199 9.44 -17.84 -4.15
CA ILE A 199 10.17 -17.02 -5.12
C ILE A 199 9.18 -16.26 -6.02
N SER A 200 8.16 -16.96 -6.53
CA SER A 200 7.13 -16.34 -7.38
C SER A 200 6.36 -15.24 -6.62
N ALA A 201 6.01 -15.46 -5.36
CA ALA A 201 5.36 -14.47 -4.50
C ALA A 201 6.27 -13.26 -4.23
N THR A 202 7.56 -13.50 -3.99
CA THR A 202 8.55 -12.44 -3.74
C THR A 202 8.74 -11.57 -4.98
N LEU A 203 8.89 -12.18 -6.17
CA LEU A 203 9.00 -11.46 -7.43
C LEU A 203 7.74 -10.66 -7.75
N GLY A 204 6.56 -11.29 -7.59
CA GLY A 204 5.27 -10.62 -7.79
C GLY A 204 5.07 -9.42 -6.86
N ALA A 205 5.37 -9.59 -5.57
CA ALA A 205 5.27 -8.50 -4.60
C ALA A 205 6.28 -7.38 -4.87
N SER A 206 7.49 -7.71 -5.30
CA SER A 206 8.55 -6.75 -5.60
C SER A 206 8.22 -5.92 -6.83
N LEU A 207 7.79 -6.56 -7.93
CA LEU A 207 7.43 -5.85 -9.16
C LEU A 207 6.18 -4.97 -8.97
N ALA A 208 5.13 -5.52 -8.34
CA ALA A 208 3.95 -4.74 -8.01
C ALA A 208 4.30 -3.55 -7.10
N THR A 209 5.24 -3.73 -6.16
CA THR A 209 5.74 -2.65 -5.31
C THR A 209 6.48 -1.59 -6.13
N LEU A 210 7.42 -1.97 -7.01
CA LEU A 210 8.16 -1.01 -7.83
C LEU A 210 7.25 -0.12 -8.66
N ILE A 211 6.25 -0.71 -9.32
CA ILE A 211 5.27 0.01 -10.15
C ILE A 211 4.43 0.96 -9.30
N THR A 212 4.05 0.55 -8.09
CA THR A 212 3.17 1.33 -7.22
C THR A 212 3.88 2.34 -6.32
N THR A 213 5.21 2.27 -6.21
CA THR A 213 5.98 3.11 -5.26
C THR A 213 5.90 4.61 -5.54
N PRO A 214 5.92 5.10 -6.79
CA PRO A 214 5.75 6.53 -7.07
C PRO A 214 4.43 7.10 -6.49
N PHE A 215 3.34 6.33 -6.57
CA PHE A 215 2.04 6.74 -6.05
C PHE A 215 2.01 6.78 -4.52
N ASP A 216 2.70 5.85 -3.85
CA ASP A 216 2.88 5.91 -2.39
C ASP A 216 3.69 7.12 -1.94
N PHE A 217 4.73 7.47 -2.69
CA PHE A 217 5.49 8.67 -2.40
C PHE A 217 4.59 9.92 -2.50
N ILE A 218 3.81 10.05 -3.57
CA ILE A 218 2.91 11.20 -3.74
C ILE A 218 1.83 11.23 -2.64
N LYS A 219 1.25 10.07 -2.32
CA LYS A 219 0.28 9.95 -1.22
C LYS A 219 0.85 10.46 0.09
N THR A 220 2.06 10.04 0.47
CA THR A 220 2.66 10.46 1.74
C THR A 220 2.94 11.97 1.74
N GLN A 221 3.42 12.55 0.63
CA GLN A 221 3.57 14.00 0.52
C GLN A 221 2.23 14.74 0.66
N GLN A 222 1.16 14.27 0.03
CA GLN A 222 -0.16 14.89 0.14
C GLN A 222 -0.77 14.81 1.56
N GLN A 223 -0.48 13.73 2.29
CA GLN A 223 -0.99 13.54 3.67
C GLN A 223 -0.20 14.35 4.71
N LEU A 224 1.10 14.51 4.50
CA LEU A 224 2.00 15.26 5.39
C LEU A 224 2.04 16.75 5.09
N LYS A 225 2.00 17.13 3.82
CA LYS A 225 2.22 18.51 3.35
C LYS A 225 1.04 19.00 2.50
N PRO A 226 -0.17 19.06 3.07
CA PRO A 226 -1.39 19.36 2.32
C PRO A 226 -1.35 20.74 1.65
N LYS A 227 -0.74 21.76 2.26
CA LYS A 227 -0.71 23.12 1.68
C LYS A 227 0.14 23.21 0.42
N LEU A 228 1.16 22.36 0.29
CA LEU A 228 2.09 22.34 -0.84
C LEU A 228 1.64 21.36 -1.93
N TYR A 229 1.15 20.19 -1.52
CA TYR A 229 0.70 19.12 -2.41
C TYR A 229 -0.82 18.99 -2.37
N LEU A 230 -1.50 19.70 -3.28
CA LEU A 230 -2.97 19.71 -3.36
C LEU A 230 -3.51 18.52 -4.16
N ASN A 231 -3.11 18.44 -5.44
CA ASN A 231 -3.63 17.47 -6.41
C ASN A 231 -2.54 16.52 -6.91
N LEU A 232 -2.92 15.36 -7.45
CA LEU A 232 -1.97 14.37 -8.00
C LEU A 232 -1.07 14.98 -9.07
N PHE A 233 -1.65 15.59 -10.11
CA PHE A 233 -0.89 16.18 -11.21
C PHE A 233 -0.02 17.34 -10.77
N GLN A 234 -0.53 18.22 -9.90
CA GLN A 234 0.27 19.30 -9.32
C GLN A 234 1.42 18.75 -8.49
N SER A 235 1.21 17.65 -7.75
CA SER A 235 2.26 17.02 -6.95
C SER A 235 3.34 16.42 -7.84
N ILE A 236 2.96 15.74 -8.92
CA ILE A 236 3.88 15.20 -9.92
C ILE A 236 4.68 16.34 -10.57
N LYS A 237 3.98 17.37 -11.05
CA LYS A 237 4.60 18.54 -11.66
C LYS A 237 5.58 19.23 -10.71
N LEU A 238 5.17 19.47 -9.46
CA LEU A 238 6.03 20.10 -8.45
C LEU A 238 7.28 19.26 -8.12
N ILE A 239 7.17 17.92 -8.09
CA ILE A 239 8.32 17.03 -7.86
C ILE A 239 9.27 17.02 -9.06
N LEU A 240 8.74 17.18 -10.27
CA LEU A 240 9.53 17.20 -11.51
C LEU A 240 10.16 18.58 -11.79
N ASP A 241 9.48 19.66 -11.39
CA ASP A 241 9.88 21.06 -11.60
C ASP A 241 10.84 21.58 -10.51
N ASP A 242 11.12 20.82 -9.44
CA ASP A 242 11.95 21.29 -8.32
C ASP A 242 13.38 21.60 -8.81
N ASN A 243 13.69 22.89 -8.91
CA ASN A 243 14.65 23.55 -9.81
C ASN A 243 16.15 23.25 -9.58
N HIS A 244 16.52 22.23 -8.80
CA HIS A 244 17.94 21.86 -8.60
C HIS A 244 18.28 20.37 -8.78
N ALA A 245 17.32 19.50 -9.08
CA ALA A 245 17.66 18.19 -9.64
C ALA A 245 16.46 17.55 -10.35
N LYS A 246 16.65 17.13 -11.60
CA LYS A 246 15.79 16.18 -12.34
C LYS A 246 15.76 14.80 -11.64
N ASN A 247 15.29 14.74 -10.41
CA ASN A 247 15.40 13.58 -9.53
C ASN A 247 14.10 12.78 -9.54
N TRP A 248 13.80 12.14 -10.67
CA TRP A 248 12.85 11.02 -10.72
C TRP A 248 13.15 9.94 -9.66
N LYS A 249 14.42 9.84 -9.24
CA LYS A 249 14.89 9.02 -8.12
C LYS A 249 14.19 9.33 -6.79
N LEU A 250 13.64 10.53 -6.60
CA LEU A 250 12.93 10.93 -5.39
C LEU A 250 11.66 10.11 -5.18
N PHE A 251 10.96 9.73 -6.26
CA PHE A 251 9.79 8.84 -6.20
C PHE A 251 10.12 7.47 -5.61
N PHE A 252 11.38 7.05 -5.70
CA PHE A 252 11.88 5.77 -5.19
C PHE A 252 12.60 5.90 -3.85
N ARG A 253 12.50 7.06 -3.18
CA ARG A 253 13.08 7.23 -1.85
C ARG A 253 12.35 6.32 -0.84
N GLY A 254 13.10 5.40 -0.23
CA GLY A 254 12.55 4.41 0.71
C GLY A 254 11.99 3.13 0.07
N SER A 255 12.11 2.98 -1.26
CA SER A 255 11.66 1.77 -1.97
C SER A 255 12.35 0.51 -1.47
N SER A 256 13.64 0.56 -1.13
CA SER A 256 14.41 -0.61 -0.66
C SER A 256 13.81 -1.20 0.62
N LEU A 257 13.55 -0.38 1.64
CA LEU A 257 12.94 -0.82 2.89
C LEU A 257 11.55 -1.44 2.66
N ARG A 258 10.80 -0.86 1.71
CA ARG A 258 9.49 -1.38 1.35
C ARG A 258 9.59 -2.72 0.62
N LEU A 259 10.51 -2.87 -0.32
CA LEU A 259 10.75 -4.10 -1.06
C LEU A 259 11.15 -5.23 -0.12
N ILE A 260 12.06 -4.96 0.83
CA ILE A 260 12.44 -5.93 1.87
C ILE A 260 11.21 -6.37 2.65
N ARG A 261 10.43 -5.41 3.19
CA ARG A 261 9.23 -5.72 3.97
C ARG A 261 8.19 -6.52 3.17
N LYS A 262 7.91 -6.12 1.93
CA LYS A 262 6.88 -6.76 1.08
C LYS A 262 7.34 -8.11 0.54
N GLY A 263 8.60 -8.23 0.15
CA GLY A 263 9.21 -9.46 -0.31
C GLY A 263 9.20 -10.51 0.79
N LEU A 264 9.77 -10.20 1.96
CA LEU A 264 9.79 -11.13 3.11
C LEU A 264 8.39 -11.53 3.57
N SER A 265 7.48 -10.56 3.70
CA SER A 265 6.09 -10.84 4.09
C SER A 265 5.37 -11.76 3.08
N SER A 266 5.66 -11.62 1.79
CA SER A 266 5.04 -12.45 0.75
C SER A 266 5.71 -13.82 0.66
N ALA A 267 7.02 -13.92 0.84
CA ALA A 267 7.73 -15.18 0.93
C ALA A 267 7.16 -16.06 2.06
N ILE A 268 7.03 -15.50 3.27
CA ILE A 268 6.48 -16.21 4.43
C ILE A 268 5.00 -16.56 4.22
N GLY A 269 4.21 -15.62 3.67
CA GLY A 269 2.79 -15.85 3.46
C GLY A 269 2.46 -16.93 2.43
N TRP A 270 3.40 -17.24 1.53
CA TRP A 270 3.25 -18.24 0.46
C TRP A 270 4.18 -19.44 0.63
N SER A 271 4.86 -19.56 1.78
CA SER A 271 5.64 -20.75 2.15
C SER A 271 4.83 -21.80 2.91
N ILE A 272 3.62 -21.44 3.33
CA ILE A 272 2.70 -22.23 4.15
C ILE A 272 1.53 -22.64 3.26
#